data_AF-V2IZ73-F1
#
_entry.id   AF-V2IZ73-F1
#
_cell.length_a   1.000
_cell.length_b   1.000
_cell.length_c   1.000
_cell.angle_alpha   90.00
_cell.angle_beta   90.00
_cell.angle_gamma   90.00
#
_symmetry.space_group_name_H-M   'P 1'
#
loop_
_entity.id
_entity.type
_entity.pdbx_description
1 polymer ?
#
loop_
_entity_poly.entity_id
_entity_poly.type
_entity_poly.pdbx_seq_one_letter_code
_entity_poly.pdbx_strand_id
1 'polypeptide(L)'
;ADCARVRAMLVDAIRDDRASARGRRSPVRPLPAEALDASADFAIYRQRYLTLQQRMETAIGDLRGRLRAALARRSGQGRLAMLDAVMERVMGAREQALLANLPAVLEAHYQRLRQAEERALAQIAAADATEAAEAAQAPDTHNAANAANAAERAEPAGVAVTITPGAWRRVFRRDMEDLLLAELDLRFQPVEGLVAALGANRSGS
;
A
#
# COMPACT_ATOMS: atom_id res chain seq x y z
N ALA A 1 4.43 -7.79 26.73
CA ALA A 1 5.59 -7.00 26.26
C ALA A 1 6.07 -7.47 24.89
N ASP A 2 6.46 -8.74 24.72
CA ASP A 2 7.05 -9.21 23.46
C ASP A 2 6.12 -9.18 22.24
N CYS A 3 4.83 -9.49 22.38
CA CYS A 3 3.90 -9.49 21.24
C CYS A 3 3.69 -8.08 20.66
N ALA A 4 3.44 -7.08 21.53
CA ALA A 4 3.32 -5.68 21.13
C ALA A 4 4.62 -5.17 20.45
N ARG A 5 5.78 -5.58 20.97
CA ARG A 5 7.09 -5.24 20.39
C ARG A 5 7.28 -5.82 18.98
N VAL A 6 6.95 -7.09 18.78
CA VAL A 6 7.04 -7.73 17.45
C VAL A 6 6.07 -7.08 16.47
N ARG A 7 4.83 -6.78 16.89
CA ARG A 7 3.85 -6.09 16.05
C ARG A 7 4.35 -4.70 15.62
N ALA A 8 4.85 -3.90 16.58
CA ALA A 8 5.41 -2.59 16.30
C ALA A 8 6.57 -2.67 15.30
N MET A 9 7.51 -3.59 15.50
CA MET A 9 8.63 -3.80 14.58
C MET A 9 8.18 -4.12 13.14
N LEU A 10 7.13 -4.93 12.97
CA LEU A 10 6.60 -5.28 11.65
C LEU A 10 5.85 -4.10 11.00
N VAL A 11 5.05 -3.37 11.78
CA VAL A 11 4.38 -2.13 11.31
C VAL A 11 5.41 -1.09 10.86
N ASP A 12 6.47 -0.89 11.64
CA ASP A 12 7.55 0.04 11.29
C ASP A 12 8.25 -0.41 10.00
N ALA A 13 8.49 -1.72 9.83
CA ALA A 13 9.08 -2.26 8.60
C ALA A 13 8.18 -2.06 7.36
N ILE A 14 6.85 -2.14 7.52
CA ILE A 14 5.87 -1.90 6.44
C ILE A 14 5.84 -0.43 6.07
N ARG A 15 5.87 0.47 7.06
CA ARG A 15 5.86 1.93 6.86
C ARG A 15 7.18 2.47 6.35
N ASP A 16 8.30 1.80 6.64
CA ASP A 16 9.61 2.23 6.15
C ASP A 16 9.73 1.87 4.66
N ASP A 17 9.32 2.83 3.82
CA ASP A 17 9.38 2.81 2.35
C ASP A 17 10.84 2.75 1.82
N ARG A 18 11.82 2.98 2.70
CA ARG A 18 13.21 3.31 2.34
C ARG A 18 14.17 2.12 2.28
N ALA A 19 13.76 0.94 2.75
CA ALA A 19 14.68 -0.20 2.91
C ALA A 19 14.96 -0.94 1.60
N SER A 20 14.00 -1.06 0.68
CA SER A 20 14.20 -1.79 -0.60
C SER A 20 15.14 -1.09 -1.58
N ALA A 21 15.20 0.24 -1.57
CA ALA A 21 16.14 0.99 -2.43
C ALA A 21 17.60 0.90 -1.95
N ARG A 22 17.83 0.56 -0.67
CA ARG A 22 19.18 0.50 -0.07
C ARG A 22 19.90 -0.83 -0.29
N GLY A 23 19.24 -1.82 -0.89
CA GLY A 23 19.80 -3.15 -1.19
C GLY A 23 20.82 -3.17 -2.34
N ARG A 24 20.98 -2.06 -3.09
CA ARG A 24 22.07 -1.85 -4.06
C ARG A 24 22.86 -0.60 -3.67
N ARG A 25 23.69 -0.67 -2.64
CA ARG A 25 24.62 0.42 -2.29
C ARG A 25 25.73 0.53 -3.33
N SER A 26 25.53 1.43 -4.30
CA SER A 26 26.59 2.29 -4.85
C SER A 26 26.59 3.60 -4.04
N PRO A 27 27.73 4.27 -3.79
CA PRO A 27 27.76 5.49 -3.00
C PRO A 27 27.32 6.67 -3.86
N VAL A 28 26.04 6.73 -4.19
CA VAL A 28 25.45 7.87 -4.91
C VAL A 28 24.48 8.57 -3.97
N ARG A 29 24.60 9.90 -3.93
CA ARG A 29 23.71 10.87 -3.30
C ARG A 29 22.25 10.36 -3.33
N PRO A 30 21.51 10.38 -2.21
CA PRO A 30 20.11 9.96 -2.22
C PRO A 30 19.35 10.82 -3.23
N LEU A 31 18.85 10.18 -4.28
CA LEU A 31 17.91 10.79 -5.21
C LEU A 31 16.61 11.10 -4.44
N PRO A 32 15.94 12.23 -4.73
CA PRO A 32 14.60 12.49 -4.22
C PRO A 32 13.68 11.29 -4.51
N ALA A 33 12.79 10.94 -3.58
CA ALA A 33 11.86 9.81 -3.73
C ALA A 33 11.07 9.87 -5.06
N GLU A 34 10.80 11.09 -5.53
CA GLU A 34 10.11 11.41 -6.79
C GLU A 34 10.90 10.99 -8.05
N ALA A 35 12.24 11.00 -8.01
CA ALA A 35 13.09 10.60 -9.13
C ALA A 35 13.25 9.07 -9.23
N LEU A 36 13.19 8.36 -8.10
CA LEU A 36 13.07 6.90 -8.09
C LEU A 36 11.66 6.48 -8.56
N ASP A 37 10.64 7.25 -8.18
CA ASP A 37 9.25 7.04 -8.59
C ASP A 37 9.08 7.13 -10.11
N ALA A 38 9.66 8.13 -10.77
CA ALA A 38 9.54 8.29 -12.22
C ALA A 38 10.03 7.06 -13.03
N SER A 39 11.04 6.35 -12.51
CA SER A 39 11.66 5.18 -13.14
C SER A 39 11.27 3.83 -12.53
N ALA A 40 10.44 3.80 -11.49
CA ALA A 40 10.16 2.57 -10.76
C ALA A 40 9.25 1.63 -11.57
N ASP A 41 9.81 0.51 -12.01
CA ASP A 41 9.04 -0.62 -12.50
C ASP A 41 8.37 -1.37 -11.34
N PHE A 42 7.23 -2.00 -11.63
CA PHE A 42 6.48 -2.81 -10.66
C PHE A 42 7.33 -3.89 -9.97
N ALA A 43 8.39 -4.37 -10.62
CA ALA A 43 9.32 -5.36 -10.08
C ALA A 43 9.92 -4.98 -8.72
N ILE A 44 10.19 -3.69 -8.47
CA ILE A 44 10.74 -3.21 -7.18
C ILE A 44 9.70 -3.39 -6.07
N TYR A 45 8.45 -2.98 -6.33
CA TYR A 45 7.34 -3.12 -5.40
C TYR A 45 7.02 -4.59 -5.12
N ARG A 46 7.05 -5.44 -6.15
CA ARG A 46 6.90 -6.89 -6.02
C ARG A 46 7.97 -7.50 -5.10
N GLN A 47 9.24 -7.17 -5.31
CA GLN A 47 10.34 -7.65 -4.47
C GLN A 47 10.20 -7.20 -3.02
N ARG A 48 9.82 -5.93 -2.80
CA ARG A 48 9.53 -5.39 -1.46
C ARG A 48 8.40 -6.14 -0.77
N TYR A 49 7.30 -6.38 -1.48
CA TYR A 49 6.16 -7.11 -0.95
C TYR A 49 6.58 -8.49 -0.45
N LEU A 50 7.23 -9.29 -1.30
CA LEU A 50 7.68 -10.65 -0.97
C LEU A 50 8.65 -10.66 0.23
N THR A 51 9.54 -9.67 0.31
CA THR A 51 10.49 -9.53 1.44
C THR A 51 9.74 -9.29 2.75
N LEU A 52 8.72 -8.43 2.75
CA LEU A 52 7.90 -8.16 3.93
C LEU A 52 7.04 -9.37 4.30
N GLN A 53 6.46 -10.08 3.32
CA GLN A 53 5.71 -11.32 3.58
C GLN A 53 6.56 -12.36 4.30
N GLN A 54 7.77 -12.60 3.81
CA GLN A 54 8.69 -13.56 4.43
C GLN A 54 9.08 -13.13 5.86
N ARG A 55 9.33 -11.83 6.06
CA ARG A 55 9.68 -11.29 7.37
C ARG A 55 8.53 -11.44 8.37
N MET A 56 7.28 -11.16 7.95
CA MET A 56 6.10 -11.38 8.78
C MET A 56 5.95 -12.86 9.14
N GLU A 57 6.04 -13.76 8.17
CA GLU A 57 5.92 -15.21 8.37
C GLU A 57 6.90 -15.72 9.41
N THR A 58 8.20 -15.42 9.26
CA THR A 58 9.24 -15.86 10.18
C THR A 58 9.03 -15.27 11.58
N ALA A 59 8.82 -13.96 11.70
CA ALA A 59 8.69 -13.31 13.00
C ALA A 59 7.46 -13.79 13.78
N ILE A 60 6.35 -14.04 13.08
CA ILE A 60 5.10 -14.51 13.68
C ILE A 60 5.21 -15.98 14.06
N GLY A 61 5.76 -16.85 13.19
CA GLY A 61 5.98 -18.26 13.51
C GLY A 61 6.86 -18.45 14.74
N ASP A 62 7.97 -17.71 14.84
CA ASP A 62 8.85 -17.72 16.00
C ASP A 62 8.13 -17.27 17.29
N LEU A 63 7.31 -16.23 17.19
CA LEU A 63 6.53 -15.74 18.33
C LEU A 63 5.50 -16.78 18.78
N ARG A 64 4.75 -17.39 17.85
CA ARG A 64 3.79 -18.44 18.14
C ARG A 64 4.45 -19.66 18.77
N GLY A 65 5.60 -20.10 18.26
CA GLY A 65 6.37 -21.19 18.85
C GLY A 65 6.75 -20.93 20.32
N ARG A 66 7.24 -19.72 20.64
CA ARG A 66 7.54 -19.32 22.02
C ARG A 66 6.28 -19.29 22.91
N LEU A 67 5.17 -18.78 22.39
CA LEU A 67 3.90 -18.74 23.13
C LEU A 67 3.32 -20.13 23.39
N ARG A 68 3.37 -21.03 22.40
CA ARG A 68 2.99 -22.45 22.56
C ARG A 68 3.83 -23.15 23.61
N ALA A 69 5.14 -22.94 23.61
CA ALA A 69 6.03 -23.48 24.64
C ALA A 69 5.69 -22.93 26.04
N ALA A 70 5.33 -21.65 26.14
CA ALA A 70 4.88 -21.06 27.40
C ALA A 70 3.53 -21.65 27.89
N LEU A 71 2.58 -21.88 26.98
CA LEU A 71 1.30 -22.53 27.29
C LEU A 71 1.47 -23.98 27.72
N ALA A 72 2.30 -24.76 27.04
CA ALA A 72 2.53 -26.18 27.34
C ALA A 72 3.09 -26.42 28.75
N ARG A 73 3.82 -25.45 29.32
CA ARG A 73 4.31 -25.50 30.71
C ARG A 73 3.21 -25.28 31.76
N ARG A 74 2.01 -24.87 31.36
CA ARG A 74 0.89 -24.61 32.25
C ARG A 74 -0.02 -25.86 32.32
N SER A 75 -0.40 -26.26 33.53
CA SER A 75 -1.35 -27.35 33.73
C SER A 75 -2.66 -27.09 32.96
N GLY A 76 -3.17 -28.13 32.29
CA GLY A 76 -4.42 -28.07 31.52
C GLY A 76 -4.37 -27.40 30.14
N GLN A 77 -3.26 -26.78 29.73
CA GLN A 77 -3.16 -26.03 28.46
C GLN A 77 -2.40 -26.76 27.33
N GLY A 78 -1.94 -27.99 27.55
CA GLY A 78 -1.20 -28.77 26.56
C GLY A 78 -2.01 -29.09 25.29
N ARG A 79 -3.32 -29.34 25.41
CA ARG A 79 -4.21 -29.60 24.26
C ARG A 79 -4.36 -28.36 23.37
N LEU A 80 -4.46 -27.17 23.97
CA LEU A 80 -4.54 -25.91 23.22
C LEU A 80 -3.24 -25.64 22.46
N ALA A 81 -2.09 -25.82 23.13
CA ALA A 81 -0.78 -25.65 22.48
C ALA A 81 -0.57 -26.63 21.31
N MET A 82 -1.05 -27.88 21.45
CA MET A 82 -1.01 -28.87 20.38
C MET A 82 -1.96 -28.51 19.23
N LEU A 83 -3.19 -28.10 19.54
CA LEU A 83 -4.17 -27.67 18.53
C LEU A 83 -3.62 -26.50 17.71
N ASP A 84 -3.04 -25.50 18.36
CA ASP A 84 -2.45 -24.35 17.67
C ASP A 84 -1.31 -24.78 16.73
N ALA A 85 -0.45 -25.71 17.15
CA ALA A 85 0.63 -26.23 16.30
C ALA A 85 0.10 -26.99 15.07
N VAL A 86 -0.98 -27.77 15.23
CA VAL A 86 -1.64 -28.45 14.11
C VAL A 86 -2.28 -27.44 13.18
N MET A 87 -2.99 -26.44 13.72
CA MET A 87 -3.64 -25.40 12.93
C MET A 87 -2.62 -24.55 12.16
N GLU A 88 -1.48 -24.21 12.77
CA GLU A 88 -0.35 -23.55 12.10
C GLU A 88 0.12 -24.35 10.89
N ARG A 89 0.29 -25.67 11.06
CA ARG A 89 0.76 -26.55 9.99
C ARG A 89 -0.28 -26.76 8.88
N VAL A 90 -1.55 -26.92 9.25
CA VAL A 90 -2.66 -27.17 8.29
C VAL A 90 -2.97 -25.91 7.49
N MET A 91 -3.01 -24.74 8.13
CA MET A 91 -3.42 -23.50 7.48
C MET A 91 -2.25 -22.72 6.88
N GLY A 92 -1.01 -22.90 7.36
CA GLY A 92 0.14 -22.10 6.92
C GLY A 92 0.43 -22.20 5.43
N ALA A 93 0.44 -23.42 4.86
CA ALA A 93 0.68 -23.60 3.43
C ALA A 93 -0.43 -22.99 2.56
N ARG A 94 -1.69 -23.09 3.01
CA ARG A 94 -2.84 -22.52 2.30
C ARG A 94 -2.83 -20.99 2.38
N GLU A 95 -2.52 -20.44 3.54
CA GLU A 95 -2.39 -19.00 3.74
C GLU A 95 -1.29 -18.42 2.87
N GLN A 96 -0.10 -19.04 2.87
CA GLN A 96 1.01 -18.62 2.02
C GLN A 96 0.64 -18.69 0.54
N ALA A 97 -0.03 -19.76 0.09
CA ALA A 97 -0.48 -19.90 -1.29
C ALA A 97 -1.49 -18.81 -1.70
N LEU A 98 -2.43 -18.46 -0.81
CA LEU A 98 -3.40 -17.40 -1.08
C LEU A 98 -2.72 -16.02 -1.13
N LEU A 99 -1.86 -15.73 -0.16
CA LEU A 99 -1.17 -14.44 -0.05
C LEU A 99 -0.09 -14.26 -1.12
N ALA A 100 0.47 -15.34 -1.67
CA ALA A 100 1.40 -15.30 -2.80
C ALA A 100 0.76 -14.77 -4.10
N ASN A 101 -0.58 -14.73 -4.19
CA ASN A 101 -1.29 -14.16 -5.34
C ASN A 101 -1.48 -12.63 -5.22
N LEU A 102 -1.35 -12.05 -4.02
CA LEU A 102 -1.57 -10.62 -3.81
C LEU A 102 -0.64 -9.72 -4.65
N PRO A 103 0.65 -10.05 -4.88
CA PRO A 103 1.48 -9.29 -5.81
C PRO A 103 0.89 -9.19 -7.22
N ALA A 104 0.24 -10.24 -7.75
CA ALA A 104 -0.34 -10.18 -9.09
C ALA A 104 -1.56 -9.26 -9.15
N VAL A 105 -2.39 -9.25 -8.09
CA VAL A 105 -3.52 -8.33 -7.98
C VAL A 105 -3.04 -6.87 -7.85
N LEU A 106 -1.98 -6.65 -7.06
CA LEU A 106 -1.32 -5.34 -6.96
C LEU A 106 -0.74 -4.88 -8.29
N GLU A 107 -0.21 -5.80 -9.11
CA GLU A 107 0.30 -5.47 -10.44
C GLU A 107 -0.81 -4.95 -11.36
N ALA A 108 -1.95 -5.64 -11.39
CA ALA A 108 -3.11 -5.17 -12.14
C ALA A 108 -3.59 -3.80 -11.64
N HIS A 109 -3.60 -3.58 -10.32
CA HIS A 109 -3.95 -2.29 -9.73
C HIS A 109 -2.97 -1.17 -10.10
N TYR A 110 -1.67 -1.45 -10.05
CA TYR A 110 -0.60 -0.55 -10.48
C TYR A 110 -0.83 -0.08 -11.93
N GLN A 111 -1.10 -1.02 -12.84
CA GLN A 111 -1.34 -0.69 -14.24
C GLN A 111 -2.62 0.13 -14.45
N ARG A 112 -3.70 -0.19 -13.71
CA ARG A 112 -4.96 0.58 -13.79
C ARG A 112 -4.77 2.03 -13.35
N LEU A 113 -4.07 2.26 -12.24
CA LEU A 113 -3.78 3.60 -11.73
C LEU A 113 -2.92 4.42 -12.71
N ARG A 114 -1.88 3.80 -13.27
CA ARG A 114 -1.04 4.42 -14.30
C ARG A 114 -1.84 4.82 -15.54
N GLN A 115 -2.63 3.90 -16.08
CA GLN A 115 -3.45 4.15 -17.27
C GLN A 115 -4.51 5.23 -17.03
N ALA A 116 -5.05 5.31 -15.81
CA ALA A 116 -6.03 6.34 -15.47
C ALA A 116 -5.42 7.75 -15.51
N GLU A 117 -4.22 7.95 -14.97
CA GLU A 117 -3.52 9.24 -15.07
C GLU A 117 -3.13 9.55 -16.52
N GLU A 118 -2.57 8.60 -17.26
CA GLU A 118 -2.20 8.79 -18.68
C GLU A 118 -3.40 9.23 -19.52
N ARG A 119 -4.58 8.61 -19.33
CA ARG A 119 -5.82 9.01 -20.03
C ARG A 119 -6.28 10.40 -19.63
N ALA A 120 -6.20 10.75 -18.35
CA ALA A 120 -6.68 12.02 -17.85
C ALA A 120 -5.77 13.18 -18.32
N LEU A 121 -4.46 12.97 -18.35
CA LEU A 121 -3.51 13.93 -18.95
C LEU A 121 -3.74 14.08 -20.47
N ALA A 122 -4.04 12.99 -21.19
CA ALA A 122 -4.36 13.06 -22.62
C ALA A 122 -5.67 13.83 -22.90
N GLN A 123 -6.67 13.73 -22.01
CA GLN A 123 -7.92 14.50 -22.12
C GLN A 123 -7.70 15.99 -21.92
N ILE A 124 -6.88 16.39 -20.94
CA ILE A 124 -6.50 17.79 -20.73
C ILE A 124 -5.79 18.33 -21.98
N ALA A 125 -4.79 17.61 -22.49
CA ALA A 125 -4.06 18.03 -23.69
C ALA A 125 -4.97 18.14 -24.93
N ALA A 126 -5.98 17.27 -25.06
CA ALA A 126 -6.95 17.34 -26.15
C ALA A 126 -7.91 18.53 -26.00
N ALA A 127 -8.32 18.87 -24.77
CA ALA A 127 -9.14 20.05 -24.49
C ALA A 127 -8.36 21.34 -24.81
N ASP A 128 -7.12 21.44 -24.34
CA ASP A 128 -6.21 22.57 -24.64
C ASP A 128 -6.00 22.75 -26.15
N ALA A 129 -5.85 21.64 -26.90
CA ALA A 129 -5.70 21.67 -28.35
C ALA A 129 -7.01 22.07 -29.08
N THR A 130 -8.17 21.73 -28.53
CA THR A 130 -9.47 22.11 -29.08
C THR A 130 -9.74 23.59 -28.85
N GLU A 131 -9.48 24.09 -27.63
CA GLU A 131 -9.58 25.53 -27.32
C GLU A 131 -8.61 26.37 -28.15
N ALA A 132 -7.38 25.90 -28.37
CA ALA A 132 -6.42 26.58 -29.26
C ALA A 132 -6.87 26.58 -30.72
N ALA A 133 -7.52 25.51 -31.20
CA ALA A 133 -8.05 25.41 -32.55
C ALA A 133 -9.29 26.30 -32.76
N GLU A 134 -10.17 26.39 -31.76
CA GLU A 134 -11.35 27.27 -31.77
C GLU A 134 -10.95 28.75 -31.69
N ALA A 135 -9.95 29.12 -30.88
CA ALA A 135 -9.39 30.47 -30.85
C ALA A 135 -8.76 30.88 -32.19
N ALA A 136 -8.16 29.94 -32.92
CA ALA A 136 -7.61 30.18 -34.25
C ALA A 136 -8.68 30.27 -35.37
N GLN A 137 -9.91 29.82 -35.10
CA GLN A 137 -11.05 29.83 -36.04
C GLN A 137 -12.05 30.96 -35.75
N ALA A 138 -11.77 31.84 -34.79
CA ALA A 138 -12.60 33.00 -34.50
C ALA A 138 -12.76 33.85 -35.78
N PRO A 139 -14.00 34.09 -36.27
CA PRO A 139 -14.21 34.90 -37.47
C PRO A 139 -13.72 36.33 -37.22
N ASP A 140 -13.05 36.92 -38.22
CA ASP A 140 -12.82 38.37 -38.35
C ASP A 140 -14.18 39.09 -38.33
N THR A 141 -14.71 39.33 -37.13
CA THR A 141 -15.92 40.13 -36.96
C THR A 141 -15.51 41.58 -36.84
N HIS A 142 -15.38 42.23 -38.00
CA HIS A 142 -15.45 43.68 -38.10
C HIS A 142 -16.86 44.16 -37.70
N ASN A 143 -17.15 44.13 -36.40
CA ASN A 143 -18.25 44.89 -35.83
C ASN A 143 -17.84 45.46 -34.46
N ALA A 144 -17.18 46.61 -34.52
CA ALA A 144 -16.63 47.35 -33.39
C ALA A 144 -17.68 47.97 -32.43
N ALA A 145 -18.93 47.49 -32.42
CA ALA A 145 -20.03 48.15 -31.71
C ALA A 145 -20.59 47.40 -30.49
N ASN A 146 -20.12 46.19 -30.15
CA ASN A 146 -20.65 45.44 -28.98
C ASN A 146 -19.61 45.04 -27.92
N ALA A 147 -18.45 45.72 -27.89
CA ALA A 147 -17.36 45.41 -26.96
C ALA A 147 -17.61 45.85 -25.49
N ALA A 148 -18.69 46.59 -25.21
CA ALA A 148 -18.89 47.22 -23.89
C ALA A 148 -19.75 46.43 -22.88
N ASN A 149 -20.42 45.33 -23.27
CA ASN A 149 -21.37 44.63 -22.38
C ASN A 149 -20.96 43.18 -21.98
N ALA A 150 -19.74 42.73 -22.30
CA ALA A 150 -19.31 41.35 -22.01
C ALA A 150 -18.40 41.20 -20.77
N ALA A 151 -17.90 42.29 -20.20
CA ALA A 151 -16.87 42.26 -19.15
C ALA A 151 -17.39 41.92 -17.72
N GLU A 152 -18.70 41.78 -17.53
CA GLU A 152 -19.30 41.68 -16.17
C GLU A 152 -19.98 40.34 -15.84
N ARG A 153 -19.83 39.30 -16.66
CA ARG A 153 -20.29 37.94 -16.31
C ARG A 153 -19.29 36.86 -16.71
N ALA A 154 -18.08 36.95 -16.18
CA ALA A 154 -17.20 35.79 -16.06
C ALA A 154 -17.16 35.37 -14.57
N GLU A 155 -18.24 34.73 -14.13
CA GLU A 155 -18.20 33.83 -12.97
C GLU A 155 -17.05 32.84 -13.20
N PRO A 156 -16.17 32.56 -12.21
CA PRO A 156 -15.14 31.55 -12.35
C PRO A 156 -15.80 30.16 -12.31
N ALA A 157 -16.39 29.76 -13.43
CA ALA A 157 -16.90 28.42 -13.63
C ALA A 157 -15.73 27.45 -13.77
N GLY A 158 -15.64 26.53 -12.82
CA GLY A 158 -14.79 25.35 -12.88
C GLY A 158 -13.51 25.51 -12.08
N VAL A 159 -13.50 24.92 -10.88
CA VAL A 159 -12.25 24.42 -10.29
C VAL A 159 -11.72 23.40 -11.29
N ALA A 160 -10.85 23.83 -12.20
CA ALA A 160 -10.10 22.93 -13.06
C ALA A 160 -9.38 21.97 -12.10
N VAL A 161 -9.79 20.70 -12.10
CA VAL A 161 -9.12 19.67 -11.32
C VAL A 161 -7.71 19.57 -11.86
N THR A 162 -6.76 20.22 -11.19
CA THR A 162 -5.35 20.19 -11.57
C THR A 162 -4.84 18.77 -11.30
N ILE A 163 -4.73 17.96 -12.34
CA ILE A 163 -4.09 16.65 -12.24
C ILE A 163 -2.61 16.89 -11.97
N THR A 164 -2.13 16.50 -10.80
CA THR A 164 -0.70 16.53 -10.48
C THR A 164 -0.06 15.28 -11.09
N PRO A 165 0.82 15.39 -12.11
CA PRO A 165 1.45 14.22 -12.70
C PRO A 165 2.23 13.39 -11.66
N GLY A 166 2.10 12.07 -11.71
CA GLY A 166 2.71 11.15 -10.76
C GLY A 166 1.93 10.95 -9.45
N ALA A 167 0.77 11.60 -9.27
CA ALA A 167 -0.03 11.46 -8.03
C ALA A 167 -0.50 10.02 -7.78
N TRP A 168 -0.77 9.26 -8.84
CA TRP A 168 -1.20 7.86 -8.75
C TRP A 168 -0.19 6.95 -8.04
N ARG A 169 1.12 7.27 -8.08
CA ARG A 169 2.15 6.48 -7.40
C ARG A 169 2.02 6.56 -5.88
N ARG A 170 1.65 7.74 -5.36
CA ARG A 170 1.37 7.93 -3.93
C ARG A 170 0.16 7.11 -3.49
N VAL A 171 -0.89 7.11 -4.32
CA VAL A 171 -2.09 6.28 -4.08
C VAL A 171 -1.71 4.80 -4.06
N PHE A 172 -0.97 4.33 -5.06
CA PHE A 172 -0.51 2.94 -5.12
C PHE A 172 0.31 2.53 -3.89
N ARG A 173 1.26 3.37 -3.45
CA ARG A 173 2.05 3.08 -2.23
C ARG A 173 1.18 2.98 -0.99
N ARG A 174 0.18 3.86 -0.87
CA ARG A 174 -0.77 3.83 0.24
C ARG A 174 -1.57 2.54 0.23
N ASP A 175 -2.10 2.15 -0.93
CA ASP A 175 -2.87 0.91 -1.07
C ASP A 175 -2.03 -0.34 -0.75
N MET A 176 -0.77 -0.35 -1.17
CA MET A 176 0.18 -1.41 -0.83
C MET A 176 0.47 -1.47 0.68
N GLU A 177 0.65 -0.33 1.33
CA GLU A 177 0.82 -0.24 2.79
C GLU A 177 -0.41 -0.77 3.53
N ASP A 178 -1.60 -0.31 3.14
CA ASP A 178 -2.87 -0.70 3.75
C ASP A 178 -3.12 -2.21 3.57
N LEU A 179 -2.78 -2.77 2.41
CA LEU A 179 -2.87 -4.21 2.16
C LEU A 179 -1.90 -5.02 3.04
N LEU A 180 -0.65 -4.58 3.17
CA LEU A 180 0.35 -5.24 4.01
C LEU A 180 -0.01 -5.17 5.51
N LEU A 181 -0.61 -4.05 5.95
CA LEU A 181 -1.12 -3.92 7.32
C LEU A 181 -2.31 -4.86 7.57
N ALA A 182 -3.23 -4.97 6.61
CA ALA A 182 -4.33 -5.92 6.70
C ALA A 182 -3.85 -7.38 6.71
N GLU A 183 -2.84 -7.72 5.89
CA GLU A 183 -2.20 -9.03 5.91
C GLU A 183 -1.55 -9.31 7.28
N LEU A 184 -0.83 -8.34 7.83
CA LEU A 184 -0.24 -8.45 9.17
C LEU A 184 -1.31 -8.73 10.23
N ASP A 185 -2.42 -7.98 10.20
CA ASP A 185 -3.51 -8.14 11.17
C ASP A 185 -4.11 -9.54 11.12
N LEU A 186 -4.38 -10.07 9.92
CA LEU A 186 -4.87 -11.44 9.74
C LEU A 186 -3.89 -12.48 10.33
N ARG A 187 -2.60 -12.33 10.03
CA ARG A 187 -1.54 -13.22 10.52
C ARG A 187 -1.31 -13.13 12.03
N PHE A 188 -1.67 -12.01 12.64
CA PHE A 188 -1.48 -11.79 14.08
C PHE A 188 -2.63 -12.34 14.94
N GLN A 189 -3.81 -12.61 14.36
CA GLN A 189 -4.97 -13.13 15.11
C GLN A 189 -4.67 -14.38 15.97
N PRO A 190 -3.93 -15.41 15.47
CA PRO A 190 -3.58 -16.56 16.31
C PRO A 190 -2.67 -16.19 17.50
N VAL A 191 -1.78 -15.22 17.33
CA VAL A 191 -0.91 -14.71 18.42
C VAL A 191 -1.76 -14.08 19.52
N GLU A 192 -2.75 -13.27 19.14
CA GLU A 192 -3.67 -12.63 20.10
C GLU A 192 -4.45 -13.68 20.90
N GLY A 193 -4.92 -14.76 20.27
CA GLY A 193 -5.58 -15.88 20.94
C GLY A 193 -4.68 -16.58 21.97
N LEU A 194 -3.41 -16.85 21.63
CA LEU A 194 -2.45 -17.48 22.56
C LEU A 194 -2.12 -16.56 23.74
N VAL A 195 -1.97 -15.26 23.51
CA VAL A 195 -1.75 -14.26 24.57
C VAL A 195 -2.95 -14.18 25.50
N ALA A 196 -4.17 -14.16 24.94
CA ALA A 196 -5.40 -14.16 25.71
C ALA A 196 -5.50 -15.41 26.60
N ALA A 197 -5.19 -16.60 26.08
CA ALA A 197 -5.16 -17.85 26.86
C ALA A 197 -4.14 -17.81 28.00
N LEU A 198 -2.96 -17.23 27.77
CA LEU A 198 -1.95 -17.02 28.82
C LEU A 198 -2.39 -15.98 29.87
N GLY A 199 -3.19 -15.00 29.47
CA GLY A 199 -3.75 -13.96 30.34
C GLY A 199 -4.87 -14.48 31.23
N ALA A 200 -5.87 -15.18 30.67
CA ALA A 200 -7.04 -15.67 31.39
C ALA A 200 -6.69 -16.53 32.61
N ASN A 201 -5.63 -17.33 32.51
CA ASN A 201 -5.19 -18.19 33.61
C ASN A 201 -4.34 -17.49 34.69
N ARG A 202 -4.06 -16.18 34.57
CA ARG A 202 -3.51 -15.37 35.66
C ARG A 202 -4.60 -14.74 36.52
N SER A 203 -5.80 -14.59 35.98
CA SER A 203 -6.93 -13.96 36.66
C SER A 203 -7.84 -14.96 37.40
N GLY A 204 -7.65 -16.26 37.14
CA GLY A 204 -8.46 -17.36 37.72
C GLY A 204 -7.71 -18.26 38.70
N SER A 205 -6.52 -17.85 39.16
CA SER A 205 -5.76 -18.50 40.24
C SER A 205 -5.59 -17.52 41.39
#